data_AF-A0A1Y1V253-F1
#
_entry.id   AF-A0A1Y1V253-F1
#
_cell.length_a   1.000
_cell.length_b   1.000
_cell.length_c   1.000
_cell.angle_alpha   90.00
_cell.angle_beta   90.00
_cell.angle_gamma   90.00
#
_symmetry.space_group_name_H-M   'P 1'
#
loop_
_entity.id
_entity.type
_entity.pdbx_description
1 polymer ?
#
loop_
_entity_poly.entity_id
_entity_poly.type
_entity_poly.pdbx_seq_one_letter_code
_entity_poly.pdbx_strand_id
1 'polypeptide(L)'
;MENKISYEEKRKELKDIIKNNNKTGFVNYIIENDTNLSELNNNEFDILIYAIENEASLKIIDFIINQDYYKYLNYSIYIHQIEKVPLFSAILNNRFEVSDLLLKNKADINYSINNKNDGDIISYLYKHKKLCNKNLNYILCHGYNTYYLFNINSDLIPKFIKSYKNTFLKIIFKHYIFDNSFILNLLKLYKNSISISKLQLENSIIKERNKLRINDYTYECYYRDAAKENNNEAIKIFFENDNSELNIIFRRINLY
;
A
#
# COMPACT_ATOMS: atom_id res chain seq x y z
N MET A 1 -30.04 -6.60 -40.87
CA MET A 1 -29.79 -5.40 -40.06
C MET A 1 -29.41 -5.89 -38.68
N GLU A 2 -28.13 -5.95 -38.37
CA GLU A 2 -27.66 -6.32 -37.04
C GLU A 2 -28.01 -5.20 -36.07
N ASN A 3 -28.76 -5.52 -35.01
CA ASN A 3 -28.95 -4.63 -33.88
C ASN A 3 -27.58 -4.42 -33.24
N LYS A 4 -26.96 -3.28 -33.55
CA LYS A 4 -25.72 -2.87 -32.89
C LYS A 4 -26.05 -2.55 -31.44
N ILE A 5 -25.90 -3.55 -30.57
CA ILE A 5 -26.06 -3.41 -29.11
C ILE A 5 -25.23 -2.21 -28.65
N SER A 6 -25.85 -1.32 -27.88
CA SER A 6 -25.19 -0.13 -27.38
C SER A 6 -24.06 -0.49 -26.41
N TYR A 7 -23.04 0.37 -26.27
CA TYR A 7 -21.97 0.13 -25.30
C TYR A 7 -22.49 0.01 -23.85
N GLU A 8 -23.60 0.66 -23.52
CA GLU A 8 -24.23 0.54 -22.20
C GLU A 8 -24.82 -0.86 -21.96
N GLU A 9 -25.48 -1.43 -22.96
CA GLU A 9 -25.98 -2.80 -22.88
C GLU A 9 -24.83 -3.80 -22.80
N LYS A 10 -23.77 -3.62 -23.61
CA LYS A 10 -22.57 -4.46 -23.51
C LYS A 10 -21.92 -4.41 -22.13
N ARG A 11 -21.80 -3.21 -21.55
CA ARG A 11 -21.31 -3.03 -20.17
C ARG A 11 -22.20 -3.76 -19.17
N LYS A 12 -23.52 -3.65 -19.31
CA LYS A 12 -24.46 -4.31 -18.39
C LYS A 12 -24.31 -5.83 -18.40
N GLU A 13 -24.25 -6.43 -19.59
CA GLU A 13 -24.08 -7.88 -19.75
C GLU A 13 -22.74 -8.35 -19.18
N LEU A 14 -21.65 -7.63 -19.47
CA LEU A 14 -20.33 -7.96 -18.92
C LEU A 14 -20.27 -7.82 -17.40
N LYS A 15 -20.93 -6.82 -16.82
CA LYS A 15 -21.04 -6.67 -15.37
C LYS A 15 -21.68 -7.90 -14.73
N ASP A 16 -22.72 -8.45 -15.34
CA ASP A 16 -23.39 -9.66 -14.85
C ASP A 16 -22.51 -10.91 -15.00
N ILE A 17 -21.80 -11.05 -16.12
CA ILE A 17 -20.83 -12.15 -16.32
C ILE A 17 -19.70 -12.12 -15.29
N ILE A 18 -19.13 -10.93 -15.04
CA ILE A 18 -18.07 -10.70 -14.06
C ILE A 18 -18.54 -11.08 -12.66
N LYS A 19 -19.73 -10.62 -12.24
CA LYS A 19 -20.32 -10.94 -10.94
C LYS A 19 -20.57 -12.43 -10.74
N ASN A 20 -20.98 -13.12 -11.81
CA ASN A 20 -21.19 -14.57 -11.79
C ASN A 20 -19.87 -15.36 -11.86
N ASN A 21 -18.73 -14.67 -11.97
CA ASN A 21 -17.39 -15.24 -12.08
C ASN A 21 -17.26 -16.30 -13.19
N ASN A 22 -18.05 -16.15 -14.24
CA ASN A 22 -18.12 -17.10 -15.34
C ASN A 22 -17.02 -16.79 -16.36
N LYS A 23 -15.81 -17.33 -16.14
CA LYS A 23 -14.67 -17.09 -17.04
C LYS A 23 -14.98 -17.48 -18.49
N THR A 24 -15.55 -18.66 -18.71
CA THR A 24 -15.86 -19.14 -20.06
C THR A 24 -16.88 -18.23 -20.72
N GLY A 25 -17.93 -17.82 -19.99
CA GLY A 25 -18.89 -16.83 -20.45
C GLY A 25 -18.24 -15.49 -20.79
N PHE A 26 -17.27 -15.04 -19.99
CA PHE A 26 -16.54 -13.80 -20.26
C PHE A 26 -15.74 -13.88 -21.57
N VAL A 27 -14.93 -14.92 -21.75
CA VAL A 27 -14.11 -15.09 -22.95
C VAL A 27 -14.98 -15.26 -24.19
N ASN A 28 -16.02 -16.11 -24.11
CA ASN A 28 -16.95 -16.32 -25.21
C ASN A 28 -17.65 -15.01 -25.59
N TYR A 29 -18.10 -14.23 -24.60
CA TYR A 29 -18.75 -12.94 -24.87
C TYR A 29 -17.83 -12.00 -25.65
N ILE A 30 -16.55 -11.90 -25.28
CA ILE A 30 -15.59 -11.02 -25.96
C ILE A 30 -15.33 -11.48 -27.40
N ILE A 31 -15.15 -12.79 -27.62
CA ILE A 31 -14.88 -13.37 -28.95
C ILE A 31 -16.11 -13.28 -29.85
N GLU A 32 -17.28 -13.72 -29.36
CA GLU A 32 -18.51 -13.82 -30.16
C GLU A 32 -19.06 -12.44 -30.56
N ASN A 33 -18.83 -11.41 -29.74
CA ASN A 33 -19.31 -10.05 -29.99
C ASN A 33 -18.25 -9.11 -30.58
N ASP A 34 -17.08 -9.63 -30.99
CA ASP A 34 -15.91 -8.88 -31.47
C ASP A 34 -15.67 -7.61 -30.63
N THR A 35 -15.74 -7.77 -29.31
CA THR A 35 -15.83 -6.62 -28.41
C THR A 35 -14.44 -6.19 -27.98
N ASN A 36 -14.01 -5.05 -28.53
CA ASN A 36 -12.81 -4.38 -28.08
C ASN A 36 -13.04 -3.78 -26.68
N LEU A 37 -12.34 -4.32 -25.67
CA LEU A 37 -12.44 -3.85 -24.28
C LEU A 37 -12.14 -2.35 -24.13
N SER A 38 -11.30 -1.78 -25.01
CA SER A 38 -10.97 -0.35 -24.96
C SER A 38 -12.20 0.53 -25.16
N GLU A 39 -13.15 0.09 -25.98
CA GLU A 39 -14.36 0.85 -26.30
C GLU A 39 -15.39 0.80 -25.18
N LEU A 40 -15.26 -0.18 -24.28
CA LEU A 40 -16.11 -0.30 -23.10
C LEU A 40 -15.67 0.65 -22.00
N ASN A 41 -14.40 1.03 -21.94
CA ASN A 41 -13.92 1.94 -20.91
C ASN A 41 -14.30 3.39 -21.24
N ASN A 42 -14.57 4.18 -20.20
CA ASN A 42 -14.76 5.63 -20.29
C ASN A 42 -14.34 6.29 -18.97
N ASN A 43 -14.61 7.59 -18.84
CA ASN A 43 -14.20 8.34 -17.64
C ASN A 43 -14.89 7.88 -16.34
N GLU A 44 -15.99 7.14 -16.43
CA GLU A 44 -16.81 6.70 -15.29
C GLU A 44 -16.85 5.17 -15.13
N PHE A 45 -16.19 4.42 -16.02
CA PHE A 45 -16.17 2.96 -16.03
C PHE A 45 -14.87 2.43 -16.62
N ASP A 46 -14.21 1.55 -15.86
CA ASP A 46 -13.07 0.76 -16.32
C ASP A 46 -13.33 -0.70 -15.96
N ILE A 47 -13.24 -1.57 -16.96
CA ILE A 47 -13.57 -2.99 -16.81
C ILE A 47 -12.61 -3.72 -15.86
N LEU A 48 -11.33 -3.36 -15.86
CA LEU A 48 -10.33 -3.95 -14.96
C LEU A 48 -10.63 -3.60 -13.50
N ILE A 49 -10.81 -2.31 -13.19
CA ILE A 49 -11.19 -1.83 -11.85
C ILE A 49 -12.51 -2.45 -11.42
N TYR A 50 -13.51 -2.50 -12.32
CA TYR A 50 -14.79 -3.13 -12.02
C TYR A 50 -14.64 -4.62 -11.68
N ALA A 51 -13.87 -5.38 -12.46
CA ALA A 51 -13.62 -6.80 -12.23
C ALA A 51 -12.89 -7.04 -10.91
N ILE A 52 -11.92 -6.19 -10.57
CA ILE A 52 -11.18 -6.27 -9.30
C ILE A 52 -12.13 -6.08 -8.12
N GLU A 53 -12.96 -5.04 -8.16
CA GLU A 53 -13.88 -4.66 -7.06
C GLU A 53 -15.08 -5.59 -6.91
N ASN A 54 -15.46 -6.32 -7.97
CA ASN A 54 -16.54 -7.32 -7.94
C ASN A 54 -16.00 -8.75 -7.85
N GLU A 55 -14.83 -8.93 -7.22
CA GLU A 55 -14.28 -10.25 -6.86
C GLU A 55 -14.11 -11.24 -8.04
N ALA A 56 -13.98 -10.74 -9.27
CA ALA A 56 -13.77 -11.59 -10.45
C ALA A 56 -12.52 -12.45 -10.29
N SER A 57 -12.55 -13.69 -10.77
CA SER A 57 -11.44 -14.63 -10.62
C SER A 57 -10.14 -14.07 -11.20
N LEU A 58 -9.01 -14.53 -10.63
CA LEU A 58 -7.68 -14.17 -11.09
C LEU A 58 -7.52 -14.40 -12.61
N LYS A 59 -8.16 -15.45 -13.14
CA LYS A 59 -8.15 -15.77 -14.57
C LYS A 59 -8.89 -14.76 -15.46
N ILE A 60 -9.98 -14.15 -14.97
CA ILE A 60 -10.68 -13.08 -15.71
C ILE A 60 -9.82 -11.82 -15.70
N ILE A 61 -9.26 -11.48 -14.53
CA ILE A 61 -8.40 -10.30 -14.39
C ILE A 61 -7.14 -10.42 -15.26
N ASP A 62 -6.48 -11.58 -15.23
CA ASP A 62 -5.32 -11.89 -16.09
C ASP A 62 -5.68 -11.77 -17.57
N PHE A 63 -6.84 -12.29 -17.98
CA PHE A 63 -7.30 -12.12 -19.36
C PHE A 63 -7.48 -10.65 -19.75
N ILE A 64 -8.10 -9.83 -18.88
CA ILE A 64 -8.32 -8.40 -19.12
C ILE A 64 -6.98 -7.65 -19.24
N ILE A 65 -6.03 -7.89 -18.34
CA ILE A 65 -4.70 -7.24 -18.34
C ILE A 65 -3.92 -7.58 -19.62
N ASN A 66 -4.03 -8.81 -20.11
CA ASN A 66 -3.32 -9.28 -21.31
C ASN A 66 -3.97 -8.85 -22.63
N GLN A 67 -5.02 -8.01 -22.61
CA GLN A 67 -5.52 -7.39 -23.84
C GLN A 67 -4.62 -6.22 -24.24
N ASP A 68 -4.39 -6.04 -25.54
CA ASP A 68 -3.46 -5.03 -26.12
C ASP A 68 -3.76 -3.56 -25.73
N TYR A 69 -4.91 -3.32 -25.12
CA TYR A 69 -5.34 -2.01 -24.63
C TYR A 69 -4.58 -1.54 -23.38
N TYR A 70 -4.30 -2.43 -22.41
CA TYR A 70 -3.69 -2.03 -21.12
C TYR A 70 -2.17 -1.94 -21.22
N LYS A 71 -1.68 -0.85 -21.84
CA LYS A 71 -0.23 -0.59 -21.97
C LYS A 71 0.48 -0.30 -20.64
N TYR A 72 -0.25 0.21 -19.65
CA TYR A 72 0.24 0.54 -18.32
C TYR A 72 -0.87 0.36 -17.29
N LEU A 73 -0.51 -0.01 -16.06
CA LEU A 73 -1.44 -0.23 -14.94
C LEU A 73 -1.39 0.89 -13.89
N ASN A 74 -0.55 1.90 -14.12
CA ASN A 74 -0.34 3.07 -13.28
C ASN A 74 -1.22 4.22 -13.76
N TYR A 75 -2.53 4.07 -13.60
CA TYR A 75 -3.51 5.07 -14.01
C TYR A 75 -4.60 5.21 -12.96
N SER A 76 -5.30 6.33 -13.01
CA SER A 76 -6.50 6.57 -12.23
C SER A 76 -7.67 6.99 -13.11
N ILE A 77 -8.88 6.63 -12.70
CA ILE A 77 -10.13 7.18 -13.25
C ILE A 77 -11.04 7.66 -12.13
N TYR A 78 -11.93 8.60 -12.42
CA TYR A 78 -12.79 9.24 -11.43
C TYR A 78 -14.21 8.68 -11.48
N ILE A 79 -14.50 7.66 -10.66
CA ILE A 79 -15.80 6.98 -10.62
C ILE A 79 -16.57 7.44 -9.38
N HIS A 80 -17.76 8.01 -9.56
CA HIS A 80 -18.63 8.46 -8.45
C HIS A 80 -17.90 9.33 -7.41
N GLN A 81 -17.11 10.29 -7.89
CA GLN A 81 -16.31 11.20 -7.06
C GLN A 81 -15.16 10.55 -6.27
N ILE A 82 -14.80 9.31 -6.63
CA ILE A 82 -13.69 8.59 -6.04
C ILE A 82 -12.70 8.28 -7.14
N GLU A 83 -11.46 8.69 -6.93
CA GLU A 83 -10.37 8.33 -7.82
C GLU A 83 -9.96 6.88 -7.57
N LYS A 84 -9.95 6.06 -8.62
CA LYS A 84 -9.70 4.63 -8.53
C LYS A 84 -8.48 4.26 -9.35
N VAL A 85 -7.62 3.46 -8.74
CA VAL A 85 -6.39 2.92 -9.34
C VAL A 85 -6.47 1.41 -9.26
N PRO A 86 -6.16 0.64 -10.32
CA PRO A 86 -6.28 -0.82 -10.31
C PRO A 86 -5.59 -1.48 -9.10
N LEU A 87 -4.33 -1.11 -8.84
CA LEU A 87 -3.57 -1.65 -7.71
C LEU A 87 -4.17 -1.25 -6.37
N PHE A 88 -4.65 -0.01 -6.23
CA PHE A 88 -5.26 0.46 -4.98
C PHE A 88 -6.58 -0.28 -4.74
N SER A 89 -7.42 -0.46 -5.76
CA SER A 89 -8.67 -1.22 -5.66
C SER A 89 -8.43 -2.68 -5.25
N ALA A 90 -7.36 -3.32 -5.74
CA ALA A 90 -7.01 -4.69 -5.33
C ALA A 90 -6.57 -4.75 -3.86
N ILE A 91 -5.66 -3.87 -3.43
CA ILE A 91 -5.12 -3.85 -2.07
C ILE A 91 -6.16 -3.38 -1.05
N LEU A 92 -7.03 -2.42 -1.42
CA LEU A 92 -8.16 -1.96 -0.60
C LEU A 92 -9.10 -3.11 -0.23
N ASN A 93 -9.31 -4.05 -1.16
CA ASN A 93 -10.12 -5.25 -0.96
C ASN A 93 -9.31 -6.47 -0.46
N ASN A 94 -8.04 -6.28 -0.06
CA ASN A 94 -7.11 -7.35 0.36
C ASN A 94 -6.98 -8.50 -0.66
N ARG A 95 -7.16 -8.23 -1.95
CA ARG A 95 -7.03 -9.22 -3.02
C ARG A 95 -5.57 -9.39 -3.41
N PHE A 96 -4.75 -9.90 -2.50
CA PHE A 96 -3.29 -9.92 -2.65
C PHE A 96 -2.80 -10.71 -3.87
N GLU A 97 -3.46 -11.81 -4.25
CA GLU A 97 -3.12 -12.54 -5.50
C GLU A 97 -3.32 -11.67 -6.76
N VAL A 98 -4.33 -10.80 -6.75
CA VAL A 98 -4.57 -9.84 -7.82
C VAL A 98 -3.55 -8.72 -7.77
N SER A 99 -3.21 -8.22 -6.57
CA SER A 99 -2.16 -7.24 -6.39
C SER A 99 -0.81 -7.75 -6.91
N ASP A 100 -0.46 -9.01 -6.61
CA ASP A 100 0.76 -9.67 -7.11
C ASP A 100 0.74 -9.76 -8.64
N LEU A 101 -0.41 -10.11 -9.24
CA LEU A 101 -0.58 -10.12 -10.68
C LEU A 101 -0.39 -8.73 -11.30
N LEU A 102 -0.93 -7.67 -10.70
CA LEU A 102 -0.77 -6.29 -11.17
C LEU A 102 0.70 -5.85 -11.05
N LEU A 103 1.35 -6.10 -9.91
CA LEU A 103 2.78 -5.78 -9.70
C LEU A 103 3.68 -6.54 -10.68
N LYS A 104 3.41 -7.82 -10.94
CA LYS A 104 4.11 -8.62 -11.96
C LYS A 104 3.96 -8.02 -13.36
N ASN A 105 2.81 -7.39 -13.63
CA ASN A 105 2.54 -6.64 -14.86
C ASN A 105 2.93 -5.15 -14.75
N LYS A 106 3.94 -4.82 -13.93
CA LYS A 106 4.58 -3.50 -13.82
C LYS A 106 3.69 -2.39 -13.23
N ALA A 107 2.64 -2.73 -12.50
CA ALA A 107 2.01 -1.76 -11.61
C ALA A 107 3.02 -1.33 -10.52
N ASP A 108 2.98 -0.07 -10.12
CA ASP A 108 3.90 0.53 -9.17
C ASP A 108 3.24 0.67 -7.79
N ILE A 109 3.81 0.03 -6.77
CA ILE A 109 3.34 0.15 -5.38
C ILE A 109 3.46 1.59 -4.85
N ASN A 110 4.34 2.39 -5.46
CA ASN A 110 4.62 3.78 -5.13
C ASN A 110 3.89 4.77 -6.06
N TYR A 111 2.96 4.29 -6.89
CA TYR A 111 2.11 5.18 -7.68
C TYR A 111 1.41 6.19 -6.78
N SER A 112 1.34 7.45 -7.21
CA SER A 112 0.75 8.54 -6.45
C SER A 112 -0.31 9.24 -7.28
N ILE A 113 -1.47 9.44 -6.68
CA ILE A 113 -2.60 10.09 -7.31
C ILE A 113 -2.42 11.62 -7.24
N ASN A 114 -2.45 12.29 -8.40
CA ASN A 114 -2.47 13.76 -8.53
C ASN A 114 -1.40 14.49 -7.69
N ASN A 115 -0.26 13.83 -7.43
CA ASN A 115 0.93 14.29 -6.73
C ASN A 115 0.76 14.94 -5.34
N LYS A 116 -0.44 15.24 -4.81
CA LYS A 116 -0.58 16.05 -3.57
C LYS A 116 -1.79 15.80 -2.64
N ASN A 117 -2.93 15.26 -3.08
CA ASN A 117 -4.15 15.26 -2.23
C ASN A 117 -4.72 13.87 -1.87
N ASP A 118 -4.75 12.94 -2.83
CA ASP A 118 -5.19 11.56 -2.57
C ASP A 118 -4.03 10.61 -2.22
N GLY A 119 -2.80 11.14 -2.30
CA GLY A 119 -1.62 10.59 -1.69
C GLY A 119 -1.24 9.24 -2.29
N ASP A 120 -0.15 8.70 -1.79
CA ASP A 120 0.22 7.31 -1.98
C ASP A 120 -0.89 6.32 -1.55
N ILE A 121 -0.65 5.03 -1.78
CA ILE A 121 -1.60 3.96 -1.46
C ILE A 121 -2.01 3.90 0.03
N ILE A 122 -1.12 4.20 0.97
CA ILE A 122 -1.44 4.14 2.41
C ILE A 122 -2.36 5.30 2.77
N SER A 123 -2.03 6.51 2.29
CA SER A 123 -2.85 7.71 2.43
C SER A 123 -4.24 7.51 1.83
N TYR A 124 -4.33 6.94 0.63
CA TYR A 124 -5.58 6.59 -0.04
C TYR A 124 -6.41 5.61 0.80
N LEU A 125 -5.86 4.46 1.18
CA LEU A 125 -6.56 3.47 2.02
C LEU A 125 -7.00 4.07 3.37
N TYR A 126 -6.20 4.94 3.96
CA TYR A 126 -6.52 5.59 5.22
C TYR A 126 -7.70 6.56 5.07
N LYS A 127 -7.67 7.43 4.04
CA LYS A 127 -8.77 8.36 3.72
C LYS A 127 -10.09 7.63 3.52
N HIS A 128 -10.06 6.48 2.86
CA HIS A 128 -11.23 5.65 2.61
C HIS A 128 -11.62 4.72 3.77
N LYS A 129 -10.95 4.80 4.93
CA LYS A 129 -11.18 3.96 6.12
C LYS A 129 -11.04 2.45 5.84
N LYS A 130 -10.15 2.09 4.92
CA LYS A 130 -9.87 0.70 4.51
C LYS A 130 -8.46 0.23 4.87
N LEU A 131 -7.60 1.11 5.35
CA LEU A 131 -6.29 0.71 5.88
C LEU A 131 -6.46 -0.23 7.08
N CYS A 132 -5.78 -1.37 7.05
CA CYS A 132 -5.76 -2.36 8.11
C CYS A 132 -4.37 -2.99 8.22
N ASN A 133 -4.14 -3.81 9.25
CA ASN A 133 -2.83 -4.44 9.45
C ASN A 133 -2.41 -5.32 8.26
N LYS A 134 -3.36 -6.00 7.61
CA LYS A 134 -3.06 -6.93 6.51
C LYS A 134 -2.55 -6.17 5.28
N ASN A 135 -3.33 -5.20 4.78
CA ASN A 135 -2.91 -4.43 3.61
C ASN A 135 -1.73 -3.50 3.89
N LEU A 136 -1.59 -2.95 5.10
CA LEU A 136 -0.39 -2.20 5.47
C LEU A 136 0.87 -3.07 5.38
N ASN A 137 0.87 -4.26 5.99
CA ASN A 137 2.02 -5.17 5.88
C ASN A 137 2.31 -5.57 4.43
N TYR A 138 1.26 -5.86 3.65
CA TYR A 138 1.42 -6.16 2.23
C TYR A 138 2.12 -5.01 1.50
N ILE A 139 1.62 -3.78 1.62
CA ILE A 139 2.20 -2.59 0.96
C ILE A 139 3.68 -2.44 1.31
N LEU A 140 4.01 -2.49 2.59
CA LEU A 140 5.38 -2.33 3.08
C LEU A 140 6.33 -3.40 2.51
N CYS A 141 5.91 -4.67 2.54
CA CYS A 141 6.69 -5.80 2.01
C CYS A 141 6.94 -5.74 0.50
N HIS A 142 6.19 -4.93 -0.25
CA HIS A 142 6.33 -4.80 -1.70
C HIS A 142 7.15 -3.59 -2.14
N GLY A 143 7.94 -2.99 -1.24
CA GLY A 143 8.90 -1.94 -1.59
C GLY A 143 8.31 -0.54 -1.55
N TYR A 144 7.39 -0.29 -0.62
CA TYR A 144 6.86 1.04 -0.38
C TYR A 144 7.97 2.02 0.02
N ASN A 145 7.97 3.22 -0.56
CA ASN A 145 9.02 4.20 -0.38
C ASN A 145 8.83 4.97 0.94
N THR A 146 9.80 4.86 1.84
CA THR A 146 9.81 5.54 3.14
C THR A 146 9.73 7.06 3.06
N TYR A 147 10.12 7.66 1.92
CA TYR A 147 9.98 9.09 1.68
C TYR A 147 8.53 9.55 1.90
N TYR A 148 7.54 8.79 1.45
CA TYR A 148 6.13 9.16 1.64
C TYR A 148 5.67 9.12 3.10
N LEU A 149 6.37 8.39 3.99
CA LEU A 149 6.04 8.33 5.42
C LEU A 149 6.72 9.43 6.23
N PHE A 150 8.02 9.62 6.00
CA PHE A 150 8.90 10.37 6.89
C PHE A 150 9.36 11.71 6.32
N ASN A 151 8.93 12.07 5.11
CA ASN A 151 9.10 13.42 4.60
C ASN A 151 8.38 14.42 5.50
N ILE A 152 9.00 15.58 5.72
CA ILE A 152 8.45 16.68 6.52
C ILE A 152 7.07 17.16 6.04
N ASN A 153 6.76 17.00 4.75
CA ASN A 153 5.49 17.37 4.16
C ASN A 153 4.45 16.23 4.21
N SER A 154 4.82 15.05 4.70
CA SER A 154 3.87 13.95 4.90
C SER A 154 3.03 14.21 6.13
N ASP A 155 1.71 14.14 5.97
CA ASP A 155 0.75 14.29 7.06
C ASP A 155 0.25 12.95 7.62
N LEU A 156 0.74 11.83 7.10
CA LEU A 156 0.24 10.50 7.43
C LEU A 156 0.57 10.08 8.87
N ILE A 157 1.83 10.21 9.29
CA ILE A 157 2.24 9.94 10.68
C ILE A 157 1.53 10.88 11.66
N PRO A 158 1.48 12.21 11.44
CA PRO A 158 0.65 13.12 12.23
C PRO A 158 -0.84 12.70 12.32
N LYS A 159 -1.45 12.27 11.21
CA LYS A 159 -2.82 11.74 11.20
C LYS A 159 -2.96 10.49 12.07
N PHE A 160 -1.98 9.57 12.04
CA PHE A 160 -1.99 8.37 12.89
C PHE A 160 -1.86 8.71 14.37
N ILE A 161 -1.01 9.68 14.73
CA ILE A 161 -0.87 10.16 16.10
C ILE A 161 -2.21 10.69 16.63
N LYS A 162 -2.83 11.62 15.89
CA LYS A 162 -4.10 12.29 16.26
C LYS A 162 -5.29 11.33 16.35
N SER A 163 -5.26 10.24 15.59
CA SER A 163 -6.32 9.24 15.55
C SER A 163 -5.97 7.96 16.33
N TYR A 164 -4.93 8.00 17.15
CA TYR A 164 -4.43 6.91 17.99
C TYR A 164 -4.21 5.58 17.23
N LYS A 165 -3.74 5.66 15.98
CA LYS A 165 -3.39 4.50 15.15
C LYS A 165 -2.01 3.95 15.49
N ASN A 166 -1.75 3.74 16.78
CA ASN A 166 -0.46 3.31 17.32
C ASN A 166 -0.04 1.94 16.79
N THR A 167 -0.99 1.06 16.47
CA THR A 167 -0.72 -0.22 15.80
C THR A 167 -0.09 -0.04 14.42
N PHE A 168 -0.54 0.95 13.63
CA PHE A 168 0.07 1.23 12.32
C PHE A 168 1.47 1.81 12.46
N LEU A 169 1.70 2.69 13.44
CA LEU A 169 3.03 3.19 13.77
C LEU A 169 3.98 2.02 14.09
N LYS A 170 3.58 1.10 14.98
CA LYS A 170 4.38 -0.09 15.32
C LYS A 170 4.72 -0.95 14.11
N ILE A 171 3.74 -1.20 13.22
CA ILE A 171 3.97 -1.98 12.00
C ILE A 171 5.01 -1.30 11.11
N ILE A 172 4.87 0.01 10.88
CA ILE A 172 5.78 0.80 10.04
C ILE A 172 7.21 0.77 10.59
N PHE A 173 7.41 1.13 11.86
CA PHE A 173 8.75 1.19 12.45
C PHE A 173 9.40 -0.19 12.48
N LYS A 174 8.66 -1.24 12.88
CA LYS A 174 9.17 -2.61 12.90
C LYS A 174 9.61 -3.09 11.51
N HIS A 175 8.85 -2.75 10.47
CA HIS A 175 9.15 -3.19 9.10
C HIS A 175 10.47 -2.62 8.58
N TYR A 176 10.71 -1.31 8.75
CA TYR A 176 11.92 -0.67 8.19
C TYR A 176 13.16 -0.78 9.08
N ILE A 177 12.98 -0.98 10.38
CA ILE A 177 14.12 -1.15 11.28
C ILE A 177 14.64 -2.57 11.21
N PHE A 178 13.82 -3.60 11.41
CA PHE A 178 14.30 -4.99 11.47
C PHE A 178 13.93 -5.76 10.21
N ASP A 179 14.71 -5.56 9.14
CA ASP A 179 14.44 -6.17 7.84
C ASP A 179 14.73 -7.68 7.79
N ASN A 180 14.30 -8.33 6.70
CA ASN A 180 14.52 -9.76 6.50
C ASN A 180 16.01 -10.13 6.51
N SER A 181 16.90 -9.25 6.04
CA SER A 181 18.34 -9.53 6.02
C SER A 181 18.90 -9.61 7.44
N PHE A 182 18.48 -8.71 8.32
CA PHE A 182 18.87 -8.73 9.73
C PHE A 182 18.33 -9.97 10.44
N ILE A 183 17.06 -10.30 10.23
CA ILE A 183 16.44 -11.51 10.81
C ILE A 183 17.18 -12.77 10.33
N LEU A 184 17.46 -12.89 9.02
CA LEU A 184 18.20 -14.03 8.46
C LEU A 184 19.63 -14.11 9.00
N ASN A 185 20.28 -12.98 9.25
CA ASN A 185 21.60 -12.95 9.87
C ASN A 185 21.56 -13.51 11.30
N LEU A 186 20.58 -13.09 12.12
CA LEU A 186 20.40 -13.64 13.47
C LEU A 186 20.11 -15.15 13.44
N LEU A 187 19.25 -15.60 12.53
CA LEU A 187 18.96 -17.02 12.35
C LEU A 187 20.19 -17.82 11.90
N LYS A 188 21.05 -17.24 11.06
CA LYS A 188 22.30 -17.85 10.63
C LYS A 188 23.30 -18.01 11.78
N LEU A 189 23.43 -17.00 12.65
CA LEU A 189 24.27 -17.09 13.86
C LEU A 189 23.79 -18.22 14.76
N TYR A 190 22.48 -18.29 15.01
CA TYR A 190 21.86 -19.35 15.79
C TYR A 190 22.10 -20.74 15.18
N LYS A 191 21.81 -20.91 13.88
CA LYS A 191 21.95 -22.18 13.17
C LYS A 191 23.38 -22.72 13.18
N ASN A 192 24.38 -21.84 13.13
CA ASN A 192 25.80 -22.22 13.13
C ASN A 192 26.41 -22.23 14.54
N SER A 193 25.61 -22.06 15.59
CA SER A 193 26.06 -21.99 16.98
C SER A 193 27.18 -20.95 17.21
N ILE A 194 27.14 -19.85 16.47
CA ILE A 194 28.10 -18.75 16.62
C ILE A 194 27.66 -17.92 17.83
N SER A 195 28.45 -17.99 18.90
CA SER A 195 28.23 -17.12 20.05
C SER A 195 28.64 -15.69 19.72
N ILE A 196 27.80 -14.74 20.12
CA ILE A 196 28.09 -13.31 20.08
C ILE A 196 27.93 -12.74 21.50
N SER A 197 28.78 -11.78 21.86
CA SER A 197 28.64 -11.10 23.14
C SER A 197 27.41 -10.18 23.14
N LYS A 198 26.92 -9.85 24.33
CA LYS A 198 25.84 -8.86 24.51
C LYS A 198 26.16 -7.55 23.79
N LEU A 199 27.39 -7.05 23.92
CA LEU A 199 27.85 -5.84 23.26
C LEU A 199 27.83 -5.94 21.72
N GLN A 200 28.19 -7.11 21.16
CA GLN A 200 28.13 -7.33 19.72
C GLN A 200 26.69 -7.33 19.20
N LEU A 201 25.77 -7.95 19.94
CA LEU A 201 24.34 -7.94 19.61
C LEU A 201 23.76 -6.52 19.69
N GLU A 202 24.04 -5.80 20.77
CA GLU A 202 23.62 -4.40 20.95
C GLU A 202 24.12 -3.50 19.82
N ASN A 203 25.40 -3.61 19.47
CA ASN A 203 25.98 -2.87 18.34
C ASN A 203 25.33 -3.23 17.01
N SER A 204 24.93 -4.49 16.82
CA SER A 204 24.23 -4.94 15.60
C SER A 204 22.83 -4.34 15.54
N ILE A 205 22.10 -4.32 16.66
CA ILE A 205 20.77 -3.71 16.77
C ILE A 205 20.83 -2.20 16.55
N ILE A 206 21.83 -1.51 17.10
CA ILE A 206 22.01 -0.06 16.91
C ILE A 206 22.26 0.25 15.43
N LYS A 207 23.18 -0.48 14.78
CA LYS A 207 23.45 -0.33 13.35
C LYS A 207 22.19 -0.54 12.50
N GLU A 208 21.40 -1.54 12.87
CA GLU A 208 20.16 -1.89 12.20
C GLU A 208 19.10 -0.78 12.32
N ARG A 209 18.90 -0.24 13.54
CA ARG A 209 18.02 0.93 13.80
C ARG A 209 18.43 2.18 13.01
N ASN A 210 19.72 2.34 12.72
CA ASN A 210 20.23 3.48 11.97
C ASN A 210 19.97 3.41 10.46
N LYS A 211 19.36 2.33 9.94
CA LYS A 211 18.92 2.23 8.54
C LYS A 211 17.84 3.25 8.20
N LEU A 212 16.91 3.47 9.13
CA LEU A 212 15.79 4.39 8.94
C LEU A 212 16.20 5.80 9.38
N ARG A 213 16.64 6.66 8.46
CA ARG A 213 17.03 8.04 8.78
C ARG A 213 15.80 8.95 8.80
N ILE A 214 15.30 9.23 10.00
CA ILE A 214 14.33 10.29 10.25
C ILE A 214 15.12 11.46 10.86
N ASN A 215 14.98 12.65 10.29
CA ASN A 215 15.73 13.81 10.80
C ASN A 215 15.16 14.29 12.14
N ASP A 216 15.99 14.97 12.93
CA ASP A 216 15.62 15.42 14.27
C ASP A 216 14.38 16.31 14.27
N TYR A 217 14.24 17.21 13.29
CA TYR A 217 13.08 18.09 13.19
C TYR A 217 11.76 17.31 12.99
N THR A 218 11.78 16.27 12.17
CA THR A 218 10.63 15.39 11.95
C THR A 218 10.26 14.67 13.26
N TYR A 219 11.23 14.15 14.01
CA TYR A 219 10.96 13.58 15.34
C TYR A 219 10.38 14.61 16.30
N GLU A 220 10.94 15.83 16.39
CA GLU A 220 10.39 16.89 17.25
C GLU A 220 8.92 17.19 16.92
N CYS A 221 8.56 17.20 15.63
CA CYS A 221 7.17 17.34 15.21
C CYS A 221 6.30 16.19 15.72
N TYR A 222 6.77 14.93 15.62
CA TYR A 222 6.04 13.76 16.08
C TYR A 222 5.86 13.74 17.60
N TYR A 223 6.90 14.06 18.37
CA TYR A 223 6.80 14.17 19.83
C TYR A 223 5.83 15.26 20.26
N ARG A 224 5.94 16.45 19.67
CA ARG A 224 5.02 17.57 19.94
C ARG A 224 3.57 17.21 19.64
N ASP A 225 3.32 16.60 18.48
CA ASP A 225 1.97 16.18 18.10
C ASP A 225 1.45 15.10 19.07
N ALA A 226 2.28 14.12 19.44
CA ALA A 226 1.86 13.07 20.37
C ALA A 226 1.58 13.59 21.78
N ALA A 227 2.42 14.51 22.30
CA ALA A 227 2.21 15.16 23.59
C ALA A 227 0.94 16.02 23.58
N LYS A 228 0.71 16.81 22.52
CA LYS A 228 -0.50 17.62 22.36
C LYS A 228 -1.78 16.76 22.41
N GLU A 229 -1.74 15.59 21.79
CA GLU A 229 -2.86 14.65 21.76
C GLU A 229 -2.88 13.71 22.99
N ASN A 230 -1.99 13.87 23.98
CA ASN A 230 -1.83 12.94 25.12
C ASN A 230 -1.66 11.46 24.69
N ASN A 231 -1.05 11.22 23.53
CA ASN A 231 -0.83 9.88 22.99
C ASN A 231 0.50 9.32 23.48
N ASN A 232 0.54 8.95 24.77
CA ASN A 232 1.74 8.41 25.43
C ASN A 232 2.31 7.15 24.76
N GLU A 233 1.45 6.34 24.15
CA GLU A 233 1.87 5.16 23.42
C GLU A 233 2.62 5.53 22.13
N ALA A 234 2.23 6.60 21.43
CA ALA A 234 3.01 7.12 20.31
C ALA A 234 4.36 7.69 20.77
N ILE A 235 4.38 8.45 21.87
CA ILE A 235 5.65 8.95 22.48
C ILE A 235 6.60 7.79 22.76
N LYS A 236 6.10 6.71 23.38
CA LYS A 236 6.87 5.50 23.65
C LYS A 236 7.41 4.86 22.37
N ILE A 237 6.56 4.69 21.35
CA ILE A 237 6.99 4.15 20.04
C ILE A 237 8.12 5.00 19.45
N PHE A 238 8.01 6.33 19.50
CA PHE A 238 9.07 7.20 18.98
C PHE A 238 10.36 7.01 19.77
N PHE A 239 10.34 7.03 21.11
CA PHE A 239 11.57 6.80 21.90
C PHE A 239 12.21 5.43 21.67
N GLU A 240 11.42 4.38 21.46
CA GLU A 240 11.95 3.04 21.17
C GLU A 240 12.68 2.96 19.81
N ASN A 241 12.39 3.89 18.90
CA ASN A 241 12.84 3.89 17.51
C ASN A 241 13.60 5.17 17.12
N ASP A 242 13.84 6.07 18.06
CA ASP A 242 14.57 7.33 17.88
C ASP A 242 16.07 7.03 17.79
N ASN A 243 16.68 7.44 16.68
CA ASN A 243 18.10 7.23 16.39
C ASN A 243 18.92 8.52 16.41
N SER A 244 18.36 9.59 16.97
CA SER A 244 19.10 10.83 17.25
C SER A 244 20.24 10.62 18.26
N GLU A 245 21.15 11.58 18.35
CA GLU A 245 22.21 11.58 19.35
C GLU A 245 21.65 11.59 20.79
N LEU A 246 22.40 11.00 21.73
CA LEU A 246 21.95 10.82 23.12
C LEU A 246 21.56 12.12 23.83
N ASN A 247 22.27 13.21 23.56
CA ASN A 247 21.95 14.56 24.07
C ASN A 247 20.58 15.06 23.57
N ILE A 248 20.24 14.78 22.31
CA ILE A 248 18.95 15.14 21.71
C ILE A 248 17.83 14.30 22.34
N ILE A 249 18.03 12.99 22.47
CA ILE A 249 17.08 12.09 23.14
C ILE A 249 16.87 12.55 24.60
N PHE A 250 17.95 12.83 25.33
CA PHE A 250 17.86 13.31 26.71
C PHE A 250 17.09 14.63 26.82
N ARG A 251 17.28 15.57 25.87
CA ARG A 251 16.47 16.78 25.80
C ARG A 251 14.98 16.47 25.62
N ARG A 252 14.62 15.57 24.71
CA ARG A 252 13.23 15.18 24.44
C ARG A 252 12.56 14.54 25.65
N ILE A 253 13.26 13.67 26.39
CA ILE A 253 12.76 13.06 27.63
C ILE A 253 12.37 14.09 28.69
N ASN A 254 13.08 15.23 28.74
CA ASN A 254 12.77 16.28 29.70
C ASN A 254 11.65 17.23 29.23
N LEU A 255 11.28 17.18 27.93
CA LEU A 255 10.27 18.04 27.32
C LEU A 255 8.90 17.37 27.17
N TYR A 256 8.89 16.05 26.96
CA TYR A 256 7.71 15.26 26.60
C TYR A 256 7.56 14.04 27.51
#